data_AF-Q6E0S8-F1
#
_entry.id   AF-Q6E0S8-F1
#
_cell.length_a   1.000
_cell.length_b   1.000
_cell.length_c   1.000
_cell.angle_alpha   90.00
_cell.angle_beta   90.00
_cell.angle_gamma   90.00
#
_symmetry.space_group_name_H-M   'P 1'
#
loop_
_entity.id
_entity.type
_entity.pdbx_description
1 polymer ?
#
loop_
_entity_poly.entity_id
_entity_poly.type
_entity_poly.pdbx_seq_one_letter_code
_entity_poly.pdbx_strand_id
1 'polypeptide(L)'
;GWHGDNMLEESSKMSWFKGWAVERKEGNASGKTLFEALDSILPPKRPTDKPLRLPLQDVYKIGGIGTVPVGRVETGILKPGMVVTISPANITTEVKSVEMHHESLPEALPG
;
A
#
# COMPACT_ATOMS: atom_id res chain seq x y z
N GLY A 1 -17.97 -0.82 23.52
CA GLY A 1 -16.75 -1.37 24.12
C GLY A 1 -17.06 -2.32 25.26
N TRP A 2 -17.36 -1.79 26.45
CA TRP A 2 -17.44 -2.59 27.69
C TRP A 2 -18.46 -3.76 27.67
N HIS A 3 -19.61 -3.58 27.03
CA HIS A 3 -20.66 -4.61 26.94
C HIS A 3 -20.76 -5.33 25.58
N GLY A 4 -19.91 -4.99 24.61
CA GLY A 4 -19.87 -5.68 23.31
C GLY A 4 -21.05 -5.41 22.34
N ASP A 5 -22.07 -4.67 22.75
CA ASP A 5 -23.26 -4.39 21.93
C ASP A 5 -22.91 -3.77 20.55
N ASN A 6 -23.38 -4.38 19.44
CA ASN A 6 -23.06 -4.01 18.05
C ASN A 6 -21.55 -3.94 17.72
N MET A 7 -20.67 -4.57 18.49
CA MET A 7 -19.24 -4.61 18.17
C MET A 7 -18.95 -5.65 17.09
N LEU A 8 -19.36 -6.90 17.33
CA LEU A 8 -19.16 -8.04 16.43
C LEU A 8 -20.49 -8.62 15.92
N GLU A 9 -21.51 -8.59 16.78
CA GLU A 9 -22.85 -9.15 16.51
C GLU A 9 -23.92 -8.10 16.81
N GLU A 10 -25.09 -8.26 16.20
CA GLU A 10 -26.24 -7.38 16.43
C GLU A 10 -26.75 -7.52 17.88
N SER A 11 -26.94 -6.40 18.56
CA SER A 11 -27.49 -6.34 19.91
C SER A 11 -29.01 -6.36 19.89
N SER A 12 -29.58 -7.26 20.68
CA SER A 12 -31.02 -7.31 20.96
C SER A 12 -31.53 -6.12 21.80
N LYS A 13 -30.64 -5.33 22.41
CA LYS A 13 -30.99 -4.18 23.25
C LYS A 13 -31.28 -2.90 22.46
N MET A 14 -30.98 -2.89 21.16
CA MET A 14 -31.06 -1.69 20.31
C MET A 14 -32.07 -1.87 19.17
N SER A 15 -33.32 -2.24 19.50
CA SER A 15 -34.40 -2.45 18.51
C SER A 15 -34.72 -1.22 17.63
N TRP A 16 -34.37 -0.03 18.10
CA TRP A 16 -34.51 1.23 17.37
C TRP A 16 -33.46 1.43 16.29
N PHE A 17 -32.28 0.83 16.42
CA PHE A 17 -31.19 0.98 15.46
C PHE A 17 -31.37 0.00 14.29
N LYS A 18 -31.56 0.53 13.08
CA LYS A 18 -31.81 -0.28 11.88
C LYS A 18 -30.55 -0.61 11.09
N GLY A 19 -29.42 -0.04 11.49
CA GLY A 19 -28.14 -0.15 10.80
C GLY A 19 -27.63 1.21 10.33
N TRP A 20 -26.40 1.19 9.84
CA TRP A 20 -25.75 2.28 9.14
C TRP A 20 -25.75 1.99 7.64
N ALA A 21 -25.64 3.05 6.83
CA ALA A 21 -25.47 2.96 5.39
C ALA A 21 -24.45 4.03 4.94
N VAL A 22 -23.65 3.70 3.94
CA VAL A 22 -22.63 4.55 3.33
C VAL A 22 -22.84 4.55 1.82
N GLU A 23 -22.95 5.75 1.25
CA GLU A 23 -22.99 5.96 -0.20
C GLU A 23 -21.64 6.44 -0.71
N ARG A 24 -21.12 5.79 -1.76
CA ARG A 24 -19.81 6.12 -2.34
C ARG A 24 -19.73 5.67 -3.79
N LYS A 25 -18.86 6.32 -4.55
CA LYS A 25 -18.70 6.07 -5.99
C LYS A 25 -18.24 4.63 -6.28
N GLU A 26 -17.47 4.07 -5.35
CA GLU A 26 -16.85 2.76 -5.46
C GLU A 26 -17.75 1.61 -4.95
N GLY A 27 -18.99 1.91 -4.55
CA GLY A 27 -20.02 0.93 -4.17
C GLY A 27 -20.57 1.16 -2.76
N ASN A 28 -21.89 1.25 -2.62
CA ASN A 28 -22.54 1.48 -1.34
C ASN A 28 -22.34 0.30 -0.37
N ALA A 29 -22.39 0.57 0.93
CA ALA A 29 -22.31 -0.45 1.98
C ALA A 29 -23.32 -0.16 3.10
N SER A 30 -23.76 -1.20 3.79
CA SER A 30 -24.65 -1.08 4.96
C SER A 30 -24.37 -2.22 5.93
N GLY A 31 -24.63 -1.99 7.21
CA GLY A 31 -24.45 -3.00 8.25
C GLY A 31 -25.03 -2.53 9.57
N LYS A 32 -24.85 -3.31 10.64
CA LYS A 32 -25.35 -3.00 11.98
C LYS A 32 -24.24 -3.03 13.04
N THR A 33 -23.14 -3.70 12.76
CA THR A 33 -22.02 -3.84 13.71
C THR A 33 -20.86 -2.94 13.31
N LEU A 34 -19.97 -2.67 14.29
CA LEU A 34 -18.70 -2.01 14.06
C LEU A 34 -17.78 -2.88 13.19
N PHE A 35 -17.82 -4.20 13.37
CA PHE A 35 -17.06 -5.13 12.55
C PHE A 35 -17.43 -5.02 11.07
N GLU A 36 -18.73 -5.02 10.75
CA GLU A 36 -19.20 -4.80 9.37
C GLU A 36 -18.81 -3.42 8.85
N ALA A 37 -18.78 -2.39 9.70
CA ALA A 37 -18.35 -1.06 9.30
C ALA A 37 -16.85 -1.05 8.93
N LEU A 38 -16.01 -1.74 9.70
CA LEU A 38 -14.58 -1.89 9.40
C LEU A 38 -14.33 -2.72 8.14
N ASP A 39 -15.07 -3.81 7.95
CA ASP A 39 -14.98 -4.65 6.75
C ASP A 39 -15.45 -3.91 5.50
N SER A 40 -16.37 -2.95 5.66
CA SER A 40 -16.80 -2.07 4.57
C SER A 40 -15.72 -1.08 4.11
N ILE A 41 -14.61 -0.91 4.83
CA ILE A 41 -13.52 0.00 4.41
C ILE A 41 -12.88 -0.55 3.14
N LEU A 42 -12.98 0.22 2.05
CA LEU A 42 -12.32 -0.16 0.81
C LEU A 42 -10.80 0.02 0.97
N PRO A 43 -10.00 -0.98 0.57
CA PRO A 43 -8.55 -0.84 0.55
C PRO A 43 -8.14 0.37 -0.30
N PRO A 44 -7.16 1.19 0.14
CA PRO A 44 -6.70 2.32 -0.66
C PRO A 44 -6.10 1.81 -1.97
N LYS A 45 -6.44 2.48 -3.08
CA LYS A 45 -5.85 2.15 -4.37
C LYS A 45 -4.34 2.40 -4.32
N ARG A 46 -3.54 1.36 -4.56
CA ARG A 46 -2.08 1.50 -4.69
C ARG A 46 -1.77 2.45 -5.86
N PRO A 47 -0.86 3.43 -5.70
CA PRO A 47 -0.58 4.45 -6.71
C PRO A 47 0.33 3.94 -7.84
N THR A 48 -0.02 2.81 -8.48
CA THR A 48 0.74 2.19 -9.59
C THR A 48 0.72 3.02 -10.86
N ASP A 49 -0.35 3.78 -11.09
CA ASP A 49 -0.55 4.60 -12.29
C ASP A 49 0.21 5.94 -12.24
N LYS A 50 0.83 6.26 -11.09
CA LYS A 50 1.61 7.49 -10.91
C LYS A 50 3.07 7.26 -11.33
N PRO A 51 3.83 8.32 -11.67
CA PRO A 51 5.26 8.18 -11.95
C PRO A 51 6.03 7.57 -10.78
N LEU A 52 7.12 6.85 -11.07
CA LEU A 52 7.97 6.23 -10.05
C LEU A 52 8.52 7.28 -9.08
N ARG A 53 8.33 7.06 -7.78
CA ARG A 53 9.03 7.76 -6.70
C ARG A 53 9.47 6.75 -5.64
N LEU A 54 10.77 6.72 -5.40
CA LEU A 54 11.42 5.81 -4.47
C LEU A 54 12.44 6.63 -3.65
N PRO A 55 12.06 7.10 -2.44
CA PRO A 55 13.00 7.73 -1.52
C PRO A 55 14.04 6.73 -1.04
N LEU A 56 15.32 7.08 -1.19
CA LEU A 56 16.42 6.25 -0.72
C LEU A 56 16.53 6.38 0.80
N GLN A 57 16.49 5.24 1.49
CA GLN A 57 16.73 5.13 2.92
C GLN A 57 18.22 4.94 3.19
N ASP A 58 18.83 3.99 2.48
CA ASP A 58 20.25 3.64 2.60
C ASP A 58 20.86 3.38 1.23
N VAL A 59 22.19 3.46 1.15
CA VAL A 59 22.95 3.08 -0.04
C VAL A 59 24.14 2.23 0.39
N TYR A 60 24.20 1.01 -0.12
CA TYR A 60 25.26 0.05 0.18
C TYR A 60 26.20 -0.13 -1.00
N LYS A 61 27.46 -0.50 -0.70
CA LYS A 61 28.42 -1.01 -1.69
C LYS A 61 28.67 -2.48 -1.39
N ILE A 62 28.19 -3.35 -2.28
CA ILE A 62 28.34 -4.80 -2.15
C ILE A 62 29.41 -5.26 -3.13
N GLY A 63 30.47 -5.91 -2.62
CA GLY A 63 31.53 -6.47 -3.46
C GLY A 63 30.96 -7.44 -4.49
N GLY A 64 31.32 -7.26 -5.76
CA GLY A 64 30.84 -8.09 -6.87
C GLY A 64 29.48 -7.70 -7.48
N ILE A 65 28.66 -6.91 -6.78
CA ILE A 65 27.36 -6.41 -7.29
C ILE A 65 27.44 -4.93 -7.67
N GLY A 66 28.09 -4.12 -6.82
CA GLY A 66 28.22 -2.68 -7.01
C GLY A 66 27.40 -1.88 -5.99
N THR A 67 26.79 -0.78 -6.46
CA THR A 67 26.04 0.15 -5.60
C THR A 67 24.58 -0.29 -5.52
N VAL A 68 24.07 -0.50 -4.31
CA VAL A 68 22.71 -1.01 -4.07
C VAL A 68 21.95 0.00 -3.21
N PRO A 69 21.13 0.88 -3.82
CA PRO A 69 20.24 1.76 -3.08
C PRO A 69 19.02 0.98 -2.55
N VAL A 70 18.60 1.29 -1.33
CA VAL A 70 17.46 0.66 -0.65
C VAL A 70 16.44 1.72 -0.31
N GLY A 71 15.16 1.42 -0.51
CA GLY A 71 14.07 2.32 -0.18
C GLY A 71 12.71 1.70 -0.45
N ARG A 72 11.66 2.46 -0.12
CA ARG A 72 10.26 2.07 -0.35
C ARG A 72 9.77 2.73 -1.64
N VAL A 73 9.09 1.96 -2.50
CA VAL A 73 8.35 2.54 -3.63
C VAL A 73 7.11 3.24 -3.08
N GLU A 74 7.05 4.56 -3.21
CA GLU A 74 5.90 5.35 -2.77
C GLU A 74 4.84 5.46 -3.86
N THR A 75 5.28 5.60 -5.12
CA THR A 75 4.41 5.66 -6.30
C THR A 75 5.05 5.01 -7.51
N GLY A 76 4.23 4.56 -8.46
CA GLY A 76 4.67 3.92 -9.69
C GLY A 76 5.18 2.50 -9.51
N ILE A 77 5.87 2.00 -10.52
CA ILE A 77 6.41 0.64 -10.56
C ILE A 77 7.89 0.73 -10.91
N LEU A 78 8.72 -0.06 -10.24
CA LEU A 78 10.14 -0.23 -10.54
C LEU A 78 10.35 -1.61 -11.18
N LYS A 79 11.01 -1.67 -12.33
CA LYS A 79 11.36 -2.92 -13.03
C LYS A 79 12.84 -2.93 -13.40
N PRO A 80 13.48 -4.10 -13.44
CA PRO A 80 14.76 -4.25 -14.13
C PRO A 80 14.69 -3.72 -15.56
N GLY A 81 15.77 -3.09 -16.03
CA GLY A 81 15.87 -2.46 -17.34
C GLY A 81 15.30 -1.04 -17.42
N MET A 82 14.62 -0.53 -16.38
CA MET A 82 14.19 0.86 -16.36
C MET A 82 15.37 1.82 -16.24
N VAL A 83 15.34 2.89 -17.03
CA VAL A 83 16.26 4.02 -16.86
C VAL A 83 15.63 4.98 -15.85
N VAL A 84 16.32 5.21 -14.74
CA VAL A 84 15.86 6.04 -13.61
C VAL A 84 16.78 7.23 -13.40
N THR A 85 16.23 8.31 -12.86
CA THR A 85 16.98 9.52 -12.51
C THR A 85 16.95 9.73 -11.00
N ILE A 86 18.13 9.86 -10.41
CA ILE A 86 18.34 10.10 -8.98
C ILE A 86 18.42 11.61 -8.75
N SER A 87 17.43 12.14 -8.03
CA SER A 87 17.40 13.52 -7.57
C SER A 87 17.99 13.66 -6.16
N PRO A 88 18.59 14.81 -5.79
CA PRO A 88 18.76 16.03 -6.59
C PRO A 88 20.01 16.03 -7.49
N ALA A 89 20.87 15.00 -7.39
CA ALA A 89 22.14 14.93 -8.12
C ALA A 89 21.99 14.84 -9.66
N ASN A 90 20.76 14.59 -10.14
CA ASN A 90 20.39 14.46 -11.55
C ASN A 90 21.22 13.39 -12.29
N ILE A 91 21.48 12.27 -11.61
CA ILE A 91 22.22 11.13 -12.16
C ILE A 91 21.22 10.17 -12.80
N THR A 92 21.45 9.79 -14.05
CA THR A 92 20.62 8.82 -14.75
C THR A 92 21.35 7.48 -14.89
N THR A 93 20.68 6.38 -14.54
CA THR A 93 21.25 5.03 -14.60
C THR A 93 20.15 4.00 -14.93
N GLU A 94 20.57 2.84 -15.40
CA GLU A 94 19.69 1.69 -15.62
C GLU A 94 19.61 0.82 -14.35
N VAL A 95 18.41 0.34 -14.02
CA VAL A 95 18.16 -0.59 -12.93
C VAL A 95 18.49 -2.00 -13.40
N LYS A 96 19.47 -2.67 -12.77
CA LYS A 96 19.91 -4.01 -13.19
C LYS A 96 19.06 -5.15 -12.62
N SER A 97 18.71 -5.07 -11.34
CA SER A 97 17.85 -6.02 -10.66
C SER A 97 17.03 -5.30 -9.59
N VAL A 98 15.96 -5.94 -9.15
CA VAL A 98 15.14 -5.51 -8.01
C VAL A 98 14.99 -6.71 -7.09
N GLU A 99 15.23 -6.50 -5.80
CA GLU A 99 15.16 -7.55 -4.78
C GLU A 99 14.35 -7.08 -3.58
N MET A 100 13.58 -8.00 -2.98
CA MET A 100 12.87 -7.77 -1.72
C MET A 100 13.02 -9.03 -0.87
N HIS A 101 13.39 -8.87 0.41
CA HIS A 101 13.62 -10.00 1.32
C HIS A 101 14.61 -11.08 0.78
N HIS A 102 15.63 -10.66 0.02
CA HIS A 102 16.63 -11.52 -0.64
C HIS A 102 16.10 -12.40 -1.77
N GLU A 103 14.94 -12.06 -2.33
CA GLU A 103 14.40 -12.69 -3.54
C GLU A 103 14.34 -11.68 -4.68
N SER A 104 14.72 -12.11 -5.89
CA SER A 104 14.61 -11.29 -7.10
C SER A 104 13.16 -11.14 -7.52
N LEU A 105 12.77 -9.93 -7.86
CA LEU A 105 11.42 -9.60 -8.31
C LEU A 105 11.42 -9.13 -9.77
N PRO A 106 10.40 -9.50 -10.56
CA PRO A 106 10.21 -8.95 -11.91
C PRO A 106 9.79 -7.48 -11.88
N GLU A 107 9.14 -7.03 -10.81
CA GLU A 107 8.76 -5.65 -10.55
C GLU A 107 8.54 -5.39 -9.06
N ALA A 108 8.74 -4.15 -8.62
CA ALA A 108 8.35 -3.67 -7.30
C ALA A 108 7.20 -2.65 -7.43
N LEU A 109 6.13 -2.92 -6.68
CA LEU A 109 4.92 -2.10 -6.59
C LEU A 109 5.00 -1.17 -5.37
N PRO A 110 4.10 -0.16 -5.26
CA PRO A 110 4.08 0.70 -4.08
C PRO A 110 3.76 -0.06 -2.80
N GLY A 111 4.48 0.26 -1.72
CA GLY A 111 4.34 -0.35 -0.38
C GLY A 111 5.41 -1.38 -0.05
#